data_AF-A0AA88H5I7-F1
#
_entry.id   AF-A0AA88H5I7-F1
#
_cell.length_a   1.000
_cell.length_b   1.000
_cell.length_c   1.000
_cell.angle_alpha   90.00
_cell.angle_beta   90.00
_cell.angle_gamma   90.00
#
_symmetry.space_group_name_H-M   'P 1'
#
loop_
_entity.id
_entity.type
_entity.pdbx_description
1 polymer ?
#
loop_
_entity_poly.entity_id
_entity_poly.type
_entity_poly.pdbx_seq_one_letter_code
_entity_poly.pdbx_strand_id
1 'polypeptide(L)'
;MKQSKLQQFFKTPGPPDETDKRQENPNKPTEELHEVTEVQTGINPDSRANLGSDKNSKNYDQDMISLGEESGSSTESSESEESDSDDECVDERMNVKAKPKKKKTHYKHKFNSDWLSDKDLQKWIRKDEKDSTRFMCLVCNKSYIGGKTHALRHSKNKFHVKNFEAKQHTTDLANLCSSNVEFKKSVMLQKSVENAELKLSGFIAEHNLPFTVMEHLPGLLKNVFPDSVIAGKITCGRDKTRNIIVKKLALDADQALSEKLQKCKFSILLDESTDKSVVKSMAVVARFWCPQLKRVCDRLLGLVEVPSATAQIMKGEVDKLLSVRNIPKENCIGFGWDNASVNMREVTGLKALVKIDNLYVIVVGCVCHSLALCASNASKEIPLEFDEFVRDVYNYIQHSPKRIAAYAEFQGITDTKNHRLLKVCDVRWLSLESVVMRILEQWRALKV
;
A
#
# COMPACT_ATOMS: atom_id res chain seq x y z
N MET A 1 -27.52 -10.50 23.58
CA MET A 1 -28.27 -9.36 23.02
C MET A 1 -27.26 -8.30 22.59
N LYS A 2 -26.60 -8.53 21.45
CA LYS A 2 -27.01 -8.13 20.08
C LYS A 2 -26.67 -6.64 19.87
N GLN A 3 -25.51 -6.28 19.33
CA GLN A 3 -25.16 -6.31 17.89
C GLN A 3 -26.21 -5.71 16.92
N SER A 4 -27.33 -5.13 17.38
CA SER A 4 -28.42 -4.69 16.50
C SER A 4 -28.77 -3.19 16.55
N LYS A 5 -27.90 -2.32 17.07
CA LYS A 5 -28.18 -0.86 17.12
C LYS A 5 -27.23 0.04 16.33
N LEU A 6 -26.21 -0.51 15.66
CA LEU A 6 -25.28 0.26 14.82
C LEU A 6 -25.48 0.08 13.31
N GLN A 7 -26.48 -0.70 12.89
CA GLN A 7 -26.81 -0.90 11.46
C GLN A 7 -27.91 0.05 10.93
N GLN A 8 -28.34 1.06 11.70
CA GLN A 8 -29.41 1.99 11.27
C GLN A 8 -28.93 3.30 10.62
N PHE A 9 -27.61 3.56 10.54
CA PHE A 9 -27.10 4.82 9.96
C PHE A 9 -26.55 4.72 8.53
N PHE A 10 -26.48 3.53 7.94
CA PHE A 10 -26.00 3.33 6.58
C PHE A 10 -26.90 2.36 5.80
N LYS A 11 -28.08 2.85 5.37
CA LYS A 11 -28.83 2.26 4.26
C LYS A 11 -28.81 3.24 3.11
N THR A 12 -28.03 2.94 2.08
CA THR A 12 -28.22 3.50 0.75
C THR A 12 -29.53 2.96 0.17
N PRO A 13 -30.38 3.76 -0.48
CA PRO A 13 -31.54 3.23 -1.18
C PRO A 13 -31.09 2.29 -2.30
N GLY A 14 -31.70 1.10 -2.35
CA GLY A 14 -31.52 0.16 -3.45
C GLY A 14 -32.17 0.68 -4.74
N PRO A 15 -31.83 0.09 -5.90
CA PRO A 15 -32.45 0.47 -7.17
C PRO A 15 -33.96 0.15 -7.16
N PRO A 16 -34.79 0.91 -7.88
CA PRO A 16 -36.22 0.64 -7.97
C PRO A 16 -36.49 -0.70 -8.68
N ASP A 17 -37.47 -1.44 -8.16
CA ASP A 17 -38.05 -2.64 -8.77
C ASP A 17 -38.69 -2.30 -10.12
N GLU A 18 -38.08 -2.75 -11.22
CA GLU A 18 -38.77 -2.89 -12.51
C GLU A 18 -39.43 -4.27 -12.56
N THR A 19 -40.65 -4.34 -12.05
CA THR A 19 -41.60 -5.37 -12.48
C THR A 19 -42.57 -4.74 -13.45
N ASP A 20 -42.19 -4.71 -14.73
CA ASP A 20 -43.17 -4.53 -15.80
C ASP A 20 -43.08 -5.69 -16.79
N LYS A 21 -44.20 -6.41 -16.87
CA LYS A 21 -44.38 -7.61 -17.69
C LYS A 21 -44.54 -7.17 -19.13
N ARG A 22 -43.50 -7.35 -19.97
CA ARG A 22 -43.71 -7.43 -21.41
C ARG A 22 -43.90 -8.89 -21.82
N GLN A 23 -45.12 -9.19 -22.24
CA GLN A 23 -45.50 -10.41 -22.91
C GLN A 23 -44.68 -10.55 -24.21
N GLU A 24 -43.94 -11.66 -24.33
CA GLU A 24 -43.35 -12.09 -25.60
C GLU A 24 -44.46 -12.53 -26.56
N ASN A 25 -44.43 -12.01 -27.78
CA ASN A 25 -45.30 -12.41 -28.87
C ASN A 25 -44.58 -13.50 -29.70
N PRO A 26 -45.05 -14.77 -29.71
CA PRO A 26 -44.30 -15.91 -30.24
C PRO A 26 -44.58 -16.14 -31.74
N ASN A 27 -44.47 -15.11 -32.57
CA ASN A 27 -44.61 -15.24 -34.03
C ASN A 27 -43.79 -14.19 -34.78
N LYS A 28 -42.53 -14.52 -35.08
CA LYS A 28 -41.88 -14.01 -36.30
C LYS A 28 -40.81 -14.98 -36.81
N PRO A 29 -40.74 -15.28 -38.12
CA PRO A 29 -39.87 -16.32 -38.65
C PRO A 29 -38.42 -15.86 -38.77
N THR A 30 -37.52 -16.81 -38.58
CA THR A 30 -36.09 -16.81 -38.94
C THR A 30 -35.90 -16.61 -40.45
N GLU A 31 -35.14 -15.59 -40.85
CA GLU A 31 -34.56 -15.51 -42.19
C GLU A 31 -33.06 -15.78 -42.10
N GLU A 32 -32.68 -16.95 -42.61
CA GLU A 32 -31.34 -17.26 -43.10
C GLU A 32 -31.04 -16.38 -44.32
N LEU A 33 -29.82 -15.86 -44.43
CA LEU A 33 -29.31 -15.38 -45.71
C LEU A 33 -27.84 -15.75 -45.88
N HIS A 34 -27.64 -16.40 -47.01
CA HIS A 34 -26.47 -17.09 -47.51
C HIS A 34 -25.23 -16.21 -47.74
N GLU A 35 -24.10 -16.89 -47.52
CA GLU A 35 -22.80 -16.80 -48.18
C GLU A 35 -22.86 -16.38 -49.66
N VAL A 36 -22.07 -15.37 -50.05
CA VAL A 36 -21.59 -15.18 -51.43
C VAL A 36 -20.11 -14.82 -51.40
N THR A 37 -19.37 -15.57 -52.18
CA THR A 37 -17.93 -15.62 -52.40
C THR A 37 -17.37 -14.47 -53.27
N GLU A 38 -16.08 -14.21 -53.05
CA GLU A 38 -15.00 -13.69 -53.92
C GLU A 38 -15.31 -12.96 -55.24
N VAL A 39 -14.56 -11.88 -55.55
CA VAL A 39 -13.77 -11.71 -56.80
C VAL A 39 -12.73 -10.56 -56.67
N GLN A 40 -11.46 -10.98 -56.75
CA GLN A 40 -10.29 -10.48 -57.51
C GLN A 40 -9.77 -9.02 -57.48
N THR A 41 -8.52 -8.94 -56.99
CA THR A 41 -7.27 -8.41 -57.60
C THR A 41 -7.30 -7.16 -58.50
N GLY A 42 -6.46 -6.18 -58.13
CA GLY A 42 -5.90 -5.18 -59.02
C GLY A 42 -4.57 -4.64 -58.48
N ILE A 43 -3.46 -5.14 -59.02
CA ILE A 43 -2.10 -4.61 -58.85
C ILE A 43 -1.87 -3.56 -59.95
N ASN A 44 -1.34 -2.37 -59.62
CA ASN A 44 -0.17 -1.85 -60.33
C ASN A 44 0.59 -0.76 -59.53
N PRO A 45 1.91 -0.65 -59.75
CA PRO A 45 2.89 0.04 -58.90
C PRO A 45 3.32 1.40 -59.47
N ASP A 46 4.44 1.91 -58.93
CA ASP A 46 5.25 3.06 -59.32
C ASP A 46 4.93 4.44 -58.69
N SER A 47 5.75 4.79 -57.71
CA SER A 47 6.79 5.81 -57.95
C SER A 47 7.89 5.77 -56.87
N ARG A 48 9.12 5.74 -57.36
CA ARG A 48 10.40 5.68 -56.65
C ARG A 48 11.09 7.05 -56.79
N ALA A 49 12.07 7.32 -55.90
CA ALA A 49 13.05 8.43 -55.85
C ALA A 49 12.62 9.60 -54.93
N ASN A 50 13.44 10.22 -54.07
CA ASN A 50 14.88 10.19 -53.74
C ASN A 50 14.99 10.69 -52.27
N LEU A 51 15.70 10.03 -51.35
CA LEU A 51 17.12 10.25 -50.97
C LEU A 51 17.63 11.70 -50.99
N GLY A 52 17.83 12.24 -49.79
CA GLY A 52 18.75 13.34 -49.43
C GLY A 52 18.86 13.34 -47.89
N SER A 53 19.76 12.55 -47.30
CA SER A 53 21.09 12.95 -46.86
C SER A 53 21.09 14.18 -45.95
N ASP A 54 21.16 13.97 -44.63
CA ASP A 54 21.93 14.84 -43.76
C ASP A 54 22.60 14.03 -42.65
N LYS A 55 23.93 13.96 -42.77
CA LYS A 55 24.87 13.50 -41.77
C LYS A 55 25.20 14.70 -40.90
N ASN A 56 25.00 14.60 -39.58
CA ASN A 56 25.84 15.32 -38.64
C ASN A 56 25.85 14.60 -37.29
N SER A 57 26.73 13.62 -37.18
CA SER A 57 27.18 13.05 -35.91
C SER A 57 28.22 13.99 -35.31
N LYS A 58 27.94 14.51 -34.11
CA LYS A 58 28.99 15.02 -33.22
C LYS A 58 29.12 14.04 -32.04
N ASN A 59 30.25 13.35 -32.02
CA ASN A 59 30.78 12.67 -30.85
C ASN A 59 31.10 13.71 -29.77
N TYR A 60 30.78 13.38 -28.51
CA TYR A 60 31.60 13.75 -27.36
C TYR A 60 31.69 12.52 -26.45
N ASP A 61 32.91 12.03 -26.30
CA ASP A 61 33.31 10.99 -25.37
C ASP A 61 33.43 11.52 -23.94
N GLN A 62 33.20 10.58 -23.02
CA GLN A 62 33.82 10.39 -21.71
C GLN A 62 33.67 11.47 -20.62
N ASP A 63 33.09 11.05 -19.50
CA ASP A 63 33.83 11.07 -18.22
C ASP A 63 33.42 9.91 -17.31
N MET A 64 34.44 9.16 -16.90
CA MET A 64 34.44 8.14 -15.87
C MET A 64 34.38 8.75 -14.48
N ILE A 65 33.64 8.12 -13.55
CA ILE A 65 34.03 8.11 -12.13
C ILE A 65 33.88 6.69 -11.59
N SER A 66 35.03 6.09 -11.28
CA SER A 66 35.23 4.90 -10.47
C SER A 66 35.50 5.30 -9.02
N LEU A 67 34.90 4.58 -8.08
CA LEU A 67 35.31 4.44 -6.68
C LEU A 67 35.00 2.96 -6.37
N GLY A 68 35.91 2.07 -5.99
CA GLY A 68 37.09 2.24 -5.16
C GLY A 68 36.85 1.47 -3.86
N GLU A 69 36.84 0.13 -3.92
CA GLU A 69 36.86 -0.72 -2.71
C GLU A 69 38.21 -1.41 -2.63
N GLU A 70 38.96 -1.04 -1.57
CA GLU A 70 40.23 -1.66 -1.21
C GLU A 70 40.03 -2.96 -0.44
N SER A 71 40.91 -3.89 -0.78
CA SER A 71 41.17 -5.20 -0.20
C SER A 71 41.64 -5.18 1.26
N GLY A 72 41.29 -6.23 2.01
CA GLY A 72 41.93 -6.63 3.25
C GLY A 72 41.80 -8.14 3.50
N SER A 73 42.80 -8.89 3.02
CA SER A 73 43.07 -10.33 3.26
C SER A 73 43.38 -10.60 4.75
N SER A 74 42.90 -11.69 5.35
CA SER A 74 43.63 -12.93 5.73
C SER A 74 42.94 -13.47 7.01
N THR A 75 42.83 -14.75 7.39
CA THR A 75 43.42 -16.03 6.99
C THR A 75 42.56 -17.15 7.64
N GLU A 76 42.42 -18.29 6.98
CA GLU A 76 41.88 -19.53 7.52
C GLU A 76 42.89 -20.23 8.44
N SER A 77 42.41 -20.90 9.50
CA SER A 77 42.90 -22.22 9.89
C SER A 77 41.90 -22.96 10.76
N SER A 78 41.49 -24.12 10.25
CA SER A 78 40.72 -25.21 10.85
C SER A 78 41.65 -26.18 11.59
N GLU A 79 41.21 -26.75 12.71
CA GLU A 79 41.68 -28.02 13.31
C GLU A 79 40.64 -28.38 14.41
N SER A 80 39.70 -29.30 14.16
CA SER A 80 39.76 -30.78 14.27
C SER A 80 39.61 -31.31 15.70
N GLU A 81 38.58 -32.15 15.85
CA GLU A 81 38.25 -32.97 17.02
C GLU A 81 39.28 -34.09 17.22
N GLU A 82 39.70 -34.35 18.46
CA GLU A 82 40.13 -35.70 18.88
C GLU A 82 39.65 -35.98 20.32
N SER A 83 38.95 -37.11 20.42
CA SER A 83 38.66 -37.88 21.62
C SER A 83 39.90 -38.66 22.06
N ASP A 84 40.14 -38.78 23.37
CA ASP A 84 40.85 -39.96 23.86
C ASP A 84 40.38 -40.37 25.27
N SER A 85 40.09 -41.66 25.36
CA SER A 85 39.74 -42.45 26.53
C SER A 85 40.98 -43.17 27.06
N ASP A 86 40.80 -43.85 28.20
CA ASP A 86 41.70 -44.87 28.79
C ASP A 86 42.91 -44.30 29.57
N ASP A 87 43.36 -44.83 30.71
CA ASP A 87 43.06 -46.06 31.42
C ASP A 87 43.51 -45.89 32.89
N GLU A 88 42.68 -46.25 33.87
CA GLU A 88 43.09 -46.30 35.28
C GLU A 88 43.86 -47.61 35.55
N CYS A 89 45.17 -47.49 35.78
CA CYS A 89 46.00 -48.59 36.27
C CYS A 89 45.75 -48.83 37.77
N VAL A 90 45.26 -50.04 38.08
CA VAL A 90 45.06 -50.57 39.43
C VAL A 90 46.36 -51.20 39.92
N ASP A 91 46.91 -50.76 41.07
CA ASP A 91 47.87 -51.56 41.84
C ASP A 91 47.51 -51.54 43.33
N GLU A 92 47.11 -52.71 43.82
CA GLU A 92 46.80 -53.03 45.20
C GLU A 92 48.09 -53.19 46.02
N ARG A 93 48.34 -52.32 47.02
CA ARG A 93 49.29 -52.64 48.11
C ARG A 93 48.75 -52.30 49.50
N MET A 94 48.32 -53.39 50.14
CA MET A 94 48.29 -53.78 51.55
C MET A 94 48.40 -52.72 52.67
N ASN A 95 47.36 -52.80 53.49
CA ASN A 95 47.06 -52.19 54.79
C ASN A 95 48.00 -52.64 55.93
N VAL A 96 48.56 -51.67 56.69
CA VAL A 96 49.08 -51.90 58.05
C VAL A 96 48.31 -51.03 59.05
N LYS A 97 47.62 -51.69 59.98
CA LYS A 97 46.71 -51.12 60.99
C LYS A 97 47.45 -50.27 62.04
N ALA A 98 47.00 -49.03 62.24
CA ALA A 98 47.33 -48.21 63.41
C ALA A 98 46.12 -48.09 64.38
N LYS A 99 46.40 -48.18 65.68
CA LYS A 99 45.44 -48.24 66.81
C LYS A 99 44.46 -47.05 66.88
N PRO A 100 43.21 -47.22 67.36
CA PRO A 100 42.19 -46.18 67.30
C PRO A 100 42.40 -45.10 68.38
N LYS A 101 42.54 -43.83 67.95
CA LYS A 101 42.40 -42.67 68.84
C LYS A 101 40.92 -42.42 69.12
N LYS A 102 40.54 -42.21 70.39
CA LYS A 102 39.16 -41.86 70.81
C LYS A 102 38.63 -40.67 70.00
N LYS A 103 37.56 -40.88 69.22
CA LYS A 103 36.91 -39.85 68.41
C LYS A 103 36.22 -38.82 69.33
N LYS A 104 36.64 -37.55 69.26
CA LYS A 104 35.85 -36.42 69.81
C LYS A 104 34.55 -36.35 68.99
N THR A 105 33.39 -36.42 69.65
CA THR A 105 32.09 -36.22 69.01
C THR A 105 32.00 -34.76 68.53
N HIS A 106 32.15 -34.52 67.23
CA HIS A 106 31.92 -33.19 66.65
C HIS A 106 30.41 -32.88 66.71
N TYR A 107 30.03 -31.88 67.49
CA TYR A 107 28.68 -31.34 67.50
C TYR A 107 28.35 -30.78 66.10
N LYS A 108 27.32 -31.33 65.45
CA LYS A 108 26.85 -30.85 64.15
C LYS A 108 25.99 -29.60 64.34
N HIS A 109 26.54 -28.44 64.00
CA HIS A 109 25.79 -27.19 63.98
C HIS A 109 24.75 -27.22 62.84
N LYS A 110 23.50 -26.88 63.15
CA LYS A 110 22.45 -26.61 62.15
C LYS A 110 22.34 -25.10 61.93
N PHE A 111 21.96 -24.70 60.71
CA PHE A 111 21.67 -23.31 60.40
C PHE A 111 20.52 -22.81 61.29
N ASN A 112 20.75 -21.70 62.01
CA ASN A 112 19.70 -21.07 62.82
C ASN A 112 19.08 -19.91 62.02
N SER A 113 17.75 -19.94 61.85
CA SER A 113 16.96 -18.88 61.22
C SER A 113 17.13 -17.52 61.89
N ASP A 114 17.47 -17.46 63.18
CA ASP A 114 17.68 -16.20 63.91
C ASP A 114 18.83 -15.36 63.34
N TRP A 115 19.73 -15.96 62.55
CA TRP A 115 20.80 -15.23 61.87
C TRP A 115 20.27 -14.33 60.74
N LEU A 116 19.07 -14.61 60.23
CA LEU A 116 18.37 -13.77 59.26
C LEU A 116 17.72 -12.55 59.91
N SER A 117 17.62 -12.51 61.25
CA SER A 117 17.13 -11.36 62.02
C SER A 117 18.27 -10.47 62.54
N ASP A 118 19.51 -10.93 62.42
CA ASP A 118 20.71 -10.19 62.81
C ASP A 118 21.09 -9.19 61.71
N LYS A 119 21.08 -7.89 62.03
CA LYS A 119 21.25 -6.78 61.06
C LYS A 119 22.56 -6.87 60.27
N ASP A 120 23.59 -7.48 60.85
CA ASP A 120 24.92 -7.56 60.22
C ASP A 120 25.12 -8.85 59.42
N LEU A 121 24.35 -9.90 59.71
CA LEU A 121 24.45 -11.20 59.02
C LEU A 121 23.39 -11.36 57.92
N GLN A 122 22.18 -10.79 58.10
CA GLN A 122 21.07 -10.93 57.15
C GLN A 122 21.41 -10.41 55.75
N LYS A 123 22.34 -9.46 55.64
CA LYS A 123 22.70 -8.78 54.40
C LYS A 123 23.41 -9.71 53.40
N TRP A 124 23.99 -10.81 53.86
CA TRP A 124 24.84 -11.66 53.03
C TRP A 124 24.75 -13.17 53.32
N ILE A 125 24.08 -13.58 54.39
CA ILE A 125 23.88 -15.01 54.72
C ILE A 125 22.52 -15.51 54.23
N ARG A 126 22.51 -16.74 53.68
CA ARG A 126 21.30 -17.54 53.48
C ARG A 126 21.49 -18.97 53.98
N LYS A 127 20.38 -19.67 54.18
CA LYS A 127 20.37 -21.12 54.37
C LYS A 127 20.79 -21.80 53.06
N ASP A 128 21.67 -22.79 53.14
CA ASP A 128 21.99 -23.62 51.98
C ASP A 128 20.82 -24.58 51.69
N GLU A 129 20.34 -24.59 50.45
CA GLU A 129 19.21 -25.43 50.03
C GLU A 129 19.56 -26.92 50.07
N LYS A 130 20.84 -27.28 49.92
CA LYS A 130 21.29 -28.68 49.83
C LYS A 130 21.64 -29.29 51.17
N ASP A 131 22.01 -28.49 52.18
CA ASP A 131 22.48 -29.00 53.47
C ASP A 131 22.10 -28.08 54.64
N SER A 132 21.25 -28.58 55.55
CA SER A 132 20.79 -27.87 56.75
C SER A 132 21.89 -27.52 57.77
N THR A 133 23.10 -28.06 57.60
CA THR A 133 24.27 -27.78 58.44
C THR A 133 25.20 -26.71 57.87
N ARG A 134 24.86 -26.16 56.70
CA ARG A 134 25.63 -25.16 55.97
C ARG A 134 24.91 -23.82 55.88
N PHE A 135 25.70 -22.76 55.84
CA PHE A 135 25.23 -21.44 55.45
C PHE A 135 25.90 -21.04 54.13
N MET A 136 25.13 -20.36 53.27
CA MET A 136 25.59 -19.82 52.00
C MET A 136 25.93 -18.34 52.19
N CYS A 137 27.12 -17.92 51.73
CA CYS A 137 27.48 -16.51 51.65
C CYS A 137 27.18 -15.97 50.24
N LEU A 138 26.26 -15.01 50.14
CA LEU A 138 25.89 -14.36 48.88
C LEU A 138 27.00 -13.48 48.28
N VAL A 139 27.96 -13.07 49.10
CA VAL A 139 29.08 -12.20 48.67
C VAL A 139 30.26 -13.01 48.14
N CYS A 140 30.51 -14.18 48.74
CA CYS A 140 31.59 -15.07 48.33
C CYS A 140 31.12 -16.21 47.42
N ASN A 141 29.80 -16.37 47.25
CA ASN A 141 29.13 -17.45 46.52
C ASN A 141 29.63 -18.86 46.92
N LYS A 142 29.77 -19.11 48.23
CA LYS A 142 30.31 -20.34 48.79
C LYS A 142 29.52 -20.81 50.02
N SER A 143 29.34 -22.12 50.13
CA SER A 143 28.78 -22.78 51.31
C SER A 143 29.86 -23.03 52.36
N TYR A 144 29.52 -22.76 53.62
CA TYR A 144 30.38 -23.01 54.76
C TYR A 144 29.65 -23.88 55.80
N ILE A 145 30.37 -24.85 56.37
CA ILE A 145 29.88 -25.67 57.49
C ILE A 145 30.26 -24.94 58.79
N GLY A 146 29.29 -24.73 59.69
CA GLY A 146 29.57 -24.19 61.02
C GLY A 146 28.48 -23.28 61.60
N GLY A 147 28.59 -23.01 62.90
CA GLY A 147 27.69 -22.12 63.64
C GLY A 147 27.97 -20.61 63.45
N LYS A 148 27.28 -19.76 64.23
CA LYS A 148 27.39 -18.28 64.19
C LYS A 148 28.83 -17.78 64.30
N THR A 149 29.67 -18.47 65.08
CA THR A 149 31.09 -18.16 65.24
C THR A 149 31.90 -18.30 63.94
N HIS A 150 31.53 -19.24 63.08
CA HIS A 150 32.18 -19.44 61.78
C HIS A 150 31.73 -18.38 60.78
N ALA A 151 30.46 -17.99 60.81
CA ALA A 151 29.93 -16.85 60.06
C ALA A 151 30.64 -15.53 60.42
N LEU A 152 30.78 -15.24 61.72
CA LEU A 152 31.49 -14.05 62.21
C LEU A 152 33.00 -14.07 61.91
N ARG A 153 33.59 -15.25 61.75
CA ARG A 153 34.98 -15.39 61.29
C ARG A 153 35.11 -15.19 59.79
N HIS A 154 34.14 -15.70 59.03
CA HIS A 154 34.07 -15.51 57.58
C HIS A 154 33.90 -14.04 57.21
N SER A 155 33.07 -13.29 57.93
CA SER A 155 32.86 -11.86 57.66
C SER A 155 34.14 -11.03 57.78
N LYS A 156 35.09 -11.46 58.62
CA LYS A 156 36.40 -10.82 58.79
C LYS A 156 37.46 -11.28 57.77
N ASN A 157 37.13 -12.21 56.87
CA ASN A 157 38.07 -12.67 55.86
C ASN A 157 38.31 -11.56 54.81
N LYS A 158 39.57 -11.29 54.47
CA LYS A 158 39.98 -10.28 53.47
C LYS A 158 39.21 -10.39 52.15
N PHE A 159 38.93 -11.62 51.69
CA PHE A 159 38.18 -11.85 50.45
C PHE A 159 36.71 -11.44 50.58
N HIS A 160 36.09 -11.73 51.73
CA HIS A 160 34.71 -11.33 52.00
C HIS A 160 34.58 -9.82 52.10
N VAL A 161 35.43 -9.16 52.90
CA VAL A 161 35.41 -7.71 53.11
C VAL A 161 35.53 -6.95 51.79
N LYS A 162 36.52 -7.30 50.95
CA LYS A 162 36.72 -6.67 49.65
C LYS A 162 35.51 -6.80 48.72
N ASN A 163 34.89 -7.99 48.67
CA ASN A 163 33.71 -8.22 47.83
C ASN A 163 32.43 -7.59 48.42
N PHE A 164 32.34 -7.48 49.75
CA PHE A 164 31.22 -6.86 50.44
C PHE A 164 31.22 -5.34 50.23
N GLU A 165 32.38 -4.71 50.27
CA GLU A 165 32.58 -3.30 49.93
C GLU A 165 32.26 -3.03 48.45
N ALA A 166 32.74 -3.88 47.53
CA ALA A 166 32.42 -3.76 46.10
C ALA A 166 30.92 -3.90 45.80
N LYS A 167 30.21 -4.76 46.55
CA LYS A 167 28.75 -4.95 46.42
C LYS A 167 27.92 -3.80 47.00
N GLN A 168 28.45 -3.00 47.93
CA GLN A 168 27.76 -1.82 48.45
C GLN A 168 27.76 -0.64 47.45
N HIS A 169 28.73 -0.60 46.54
CA HIS A 169 28.86 0.45 45.53
C HIS A 169 28.25 0.10 44.17
N THR A 170 27.69 -1.11 44.01
CA THR A 170 26.98 -1.50 42.78
C THR A 170 25.50 -1.17 42.91
N THR A 171 25.00 -0.33 42.01
CA THR A 171 23.57 0.02 41.92
C THR A 171 22.70 -1.23 41.77
N ASP A 172 21.64 -1.29 42.56
CA ASP A 172 20.70 -2.41 42.62
C ASP A 172 20.12 -2.72 41.23
N LEU A 173 20.14 -4.00 40.84
CA LEU A 173 19.68 -4.47 39.54
C LEU A 173 18.20 -4.12 39.29
N ALA A 174 17.42 -3.96 40.36
CA ALA A 174 16.02 -3.53 40.34
C ALA A 174 15.82 -2.13 39.72
N ASN A 175 16.77 -1.21 39.90
CA ASN A 175 16.70 0.13 39.33
C ASN A 175 16.99 0.14 37.81
N LEU A 176 17.79 -0.81 37.32
CA LEU A 176 18.04 -1.00 35.88
C LEU A 176 16.86 -1.70 35.17
N CYS A 177 16.03 -2.47 35.87
CA CYS A 177 14.82 -3.06 35.29
C CYS A 177 13.65 -2.06 35.19
N SER A 178 13.58 -1.07 36.08
CA SER A 178 12.51 -0.05 36.09
C SER A 178 12.61 0.92 34.91
N SER A 179 13.83 1.33 34.53
CA SER A 179 14.08 2.13 33.32
C SER A 179 13.63 1.40 32.04
N ASN A 180 13.69 0.07 32.05
CA ASN A 180 13.25 -0.77 30.93
C ASN A 180 11.71 -0.76 30.75
N VAL A 181 10.93 -0.52 31.81
CA VAL A 181 9.46 -0.43 31.74
C VAL A 181 9.02 0.93 31.19
N GLU A 182 9.64 2.01 31.66
CA GLU A 182 9.32 3.38 31.24
C GLU A 182 9.73 3.63 29.79
N PHE A 183 10.90 3.10 29.39
CA PHE A 183 11.33 3.06 28.00
C PHE A 183 10.33 2.28 27.12
N LYS A 184 9.88 1.09 27.54
CA LYS A 184 8.87 0.31 26.82
C LYS A 184 7.54 1.06 26.67
N LYS A 185 7.09 1.78 27.71
CA LYS A 185 5.87 2.61 27.64
C LYS A 185 6.03 3.75 26.63
N SER A 186 7.19 4.42 26.61
CA SER A 186 7.47 5.49 25.65
C SER A 186 7.45 4.98 24.21
N VAL A 187 8.10 3.83 23.93
CA VAL A 187 8.11 3.21 22.61
C VAL A 187 6.70 2.77 22.16
N MET A 188 5.91 2.17 23.06
CA MET A 188 4.52 1.80 22.78
C MET A 188 3.65 3.01 22.44
N LEU A 189 3.82 4.11 23.19
CA LEU A 189 3.11 5.36 22.93
C LEU A 189 3.50 5.96 21.58
N GLN A 190 4.79 5.96 21.24
CA GLN A 190 5.27 6.43 19.94
C GLN A 190 4.66 5.63 18.78
N LYS A 191 4.66 4.29 18.86
CA LYS A 191 3.99 3.43 17.86
C LYS A 191 2.49 3.73 17.75
N SER A 192 1.84 4.04 18.85
CA SER A 192 0.41 4.40 18.86
C SER A 192 0.14 5.74 18.18
N VAL A 193 1.03 6.73 18.36
CA VAL A 193 0.98 8.01 17.66
C VAL A 193 1.22 7.80 16.16
N GLU A 194 2.25 7.05 15.78
CA GLU A 194 2.54 6.73 14.37
C GLU A 194 1.37 6.01 13.68
N ASN A 195 0.71 5.08 14.37
CA ASN A 195 -0.48 4.39 13.86
C ASN A 195 -1.67 5.36 13.70
N ALA A 196 -1.87 6.30 14.63
CA ALA A 196 -2.89 7.33 14.49
C ALA A 196 -2.62 8.22 13.26
N GLU A 197 -1.37 8.64 13.06
CA GLU A 197 -0.97 9.44 11.88
C GLU A 197 -1.14 8.68 10.56
N LEU A 198 -0.83 7.38 10.56
CA LEU A 198 -1.05 6.50 9.41
C LEU A 198 -2.54 6.40 9.06
N LYS A 199 -3.40 6.20 10.06
CA LYS A 199 -4.86 6.11 9.86
C LYS A 199 -5.45 7.43 9.37
N LEU A 200 -5.03 8.56 9.92
CA LEU A 200 -5.45 9.87 9.44
C LEU A 200 -5.01 10.09 7.99
N SER A 201 -3.78 9.72 7.66
CA SER A 201 -3.27 9.82 6.28
C SER A 201 -4.05 8.91 5.32
N GLY A 202 -4.37 7.69 5.75
CA GLY A 202 -5.23 6.76 5.01
C GLY A 202 -6.62 7.33 4.75
N PHE A 203 -7.24 7.95 5.76
CA PHE A 203 -8.54 8.61 5.64
C PHE A 203 -8.52 9.73 4.59
N ILE A 204 -7.47 10.56 4.60
CA ILE A 204 -7.30 11.63 3.60
C ILE A 204 -7.22 11.03 2.19
N ALA A 205 -6.48 9.94 2.00
CA ALA A 205 -6.35 9.28 0.70
C ALA A 205 -7.66 8.60 0.25
N GLU A 206 -8.32 7.86 1.14
CA GLU A 206 -9.54 7.10 0.85
C GLU A 206 -10.70 8.01 0.41
N HIS A 207 -10.81 9.20 1.02
CA HIS A 207 -11.86 10.17 0.73
C HIS A 207 -11.44 11.23 -0.30
N ASN A 208 -10.28 11.08 -0.94
CA ASN A 208 -9.74 12.04 -1.91
C ASN A 208 -9.74 13.49 -1.38
N LEU A 209 -9.33 13.67 -0.13
CA LEU A 209 -9.30 14.97 0.52
C LEU A 209 -7.99 15.70 0.23
N PRO A 210 -8.00 17.03 0.11
CA PRO A 210 -6.77 17.81 -0.02
C PRO A 210 -5.83 17.59 1.16
N PHE A 211 -4.52 17.45 0.91
CA PHE A 211 -3.53 17.31 1.99
C PHE A 211 -3.47 18.53 2.91
N THR A 212 -3.94 19.70 2.45
CA THR A 212 -4.04 20.94 3.25
C THR A 212 -4.96 20.79 4.46
N VAL A 213 -5.92 19.84 4.45
CA VAL A 213 -6.77 19.53 5.62
C VAL A 213 -5.92 19.16 6.85
N MET A 214 -4.79 18.50 6.63
CA MET A 214 -3.88 18.07 7.71
C MET A 214 -3.07 19.21 8.31
N GLU A 215 -3.17 20.44 7.80
CA GLU A 215 -2.58 21.62 8.45
C GLU A 215 -3.37 22.03 9.70
N HIS A 216 -4.67 21.74 9.73
CA HIS A 216 -5.55 22.14 10.84
C HIS A 216 -6.07 20.95 11.65
N LEU A 217 -6.25 19.78 11.02
CA LEU A 217 -6.86 18.62 11.67
C LEU A 217 -6.12 18.15 12.95
N PRO A 218 -4.78 18.06 13.01
CA PRO A 218 -4.08 17.71 14.24
C PRO A 218 -4.36 18.68 15.39
N GLY A 219 -4.44 19.99 15.11
CA GLY A 219 -4.75 21.01 16.12
C GLY A 219 -6.17 20.86 16.65
N LEU A 220 -7.14 20.60 15.76
CA LEU A 220 -8.52 20.32 16.14
C LEU A 220 -8.62 19.07 17.04
N LEU A 221 -7.93 17.98 16.69
CA LEU A 221 -7.94 16.76 17.48
C LEU A 221 -7.40 16.97 18.90
N LYS A 222 -6.38 17.83 19.07
CA LYS A 222 -5.86 18.21 20.40
C LYS A 222 -6.89 18.97 21.23
N ASN A 223 -7.66 19.85 20.60
CA ASN A 223 -8.69 20.64 21.27
C ASN A 223 -9.92 19.80 21.63
N VAL A 224 -10.31 18.86 20.77
CA VAL A 224 -11.46 17.97 21.00
C VAL A 224 -11.14 16.88 22.03
N PHE A 225 -9.89 16.38 22.06
CA PHE A 225 -9.44 15.31 22.96
C PHE A 225 -8.27 15.75 23.85
N PRO A 226 -8.47 16.70 24.78
CA PRO A 226 -7.39 17.25 25.60
C PRO A 226 -6.79 16.25 26.60
N ASP A 227 -7.55 15.21 26.96
CA ASP A 227 -7.15 14.11 27.83
C ASP A 227 -6.31 13.04 27.11
N SER A 228 -6.31 13.04 25.78
CA SER A 228 -5.60 12.04 24.98
C SER A 228 -4.14 12.43 24.76
N VAL A 229 -3.24 11.69 25.42
CA VAL A 229 -1.78 11.81 25.21
C VAL A 229 -1.39 11.56 23.75
N ILE A 230 -2.12 10.67 23.05
CA ILE A 230 -1.89 10.38 21.63
C ILE A 230 -2.23 11.62 20.80
N ALA A 231 -3.44 12.17 20.96
CA ALA A 231 -3.87 13.35 20.21
C ALA A 231 -2.92 14.54 20.43
N GLY A 232 -2.50 14.77 21.69
CA GLY A 232 -1.51 15.78 22.06
C GLY A 232 -0.19 15.67 21.29
N LYS A 233 0.26 14.45 21.01
CA LYS A 233 1.55 14.15 20.36
C LYS A 233 1.49 14.01 18.84
N ILE A 234 0.31 13.98 18.21
CA ILE A 234 0.19 13.94 16.75
C ILE A 234 0.79 15.23 16.17
N THR A 235 1.73 15.08 15.24
CA THR A 235 2.42 16.18 14.53
C THR A 235 2.42 15.92 13.02
N CYS A 236 1.31 15.41 12.50
CA CYS A 236 1.15 15.08 11.09
C CYS A 236 0.57 16.26 10.29
N GLY A 237 1.44 17.11 9.76
CA GLY A 237 1.04 18.17 8.82
C GLY A 237 0.91 17.67 7.38
N ARG A 238 0.69 18.60 6.45
CA ARG A 238 0.56 18.35 5.00
C ARG A 238 1.69 17.50 4.41
N ASP A 239 2.94 17.91 4.62
CA ASP A 239 4.10 17.24 4.01
C ASP A 239 4.35 15.85 4.59
N LYS A 240 4.16 15.68 5.90
CA LYS A 240 4.27 14.38 6.57
C LYS A 240 3.19 13.43 6.08
N THR A 241 1.95 13.92 5.96
CA THR A 241 0.82 13.16 5.40
C THR A 241 1.12 12.70 3.98
N ARG A 242 1.56 13.62 3.10
CA ARG A 242 1.95 13.30 1.73
C ARG A 242 3.02 12.22 1.69
N ASN A 243 4.06 12.35 2.51
CA ASN A 243 5.14 11.36 2.58
C ASN A 243 4.65 10.00 3.08
N ILE A 244 3.77 9.95 4.08
CA ILE A 244 3.17 8.70 4.55
C ILE A 244 2.37 8.03 3.43
N ILE A 245 1.55 8.80 2.71
CA ILE A 245 0.72 8.26 1.62
C ILE A 245 1.62 7.76 0.48
N VAL A 246 2.48 8.62 -0.06
CA VAL A 246 3.26 8.30 -1.27
C VAL A 246 4.37 7.29 -1.00
N LYS A 247 5.09 7.40 0.13
CA LYS A 247 6.27 6.56 0.40
C LYS A 247 5.97 5.33 1.25
N LYS A 248 4.74 5.16 1.75
CA LYS A 248 4.36 3.96 2.53
C LYS A 248 3.09 3.34 1.99
N LEU A 249 1.94 4.02 2.10
CA LEU A 249 0.65 3.44 1.74
C LEU A 249 0.56 3.07 0.25
N ALA A 250 1.06 3.94 -0.64
CA ALA A 250 1.06 3.70 -2.07
C ALA A 250 1.99 2.53 -2.45
N LEU A 251 3.17 2.43 -1.83
CA LEU A 251 4.09 1.30 -2.07
C LEU A 251 3.48 -0.04 -1.62
N ASP A 252 2.87 -0.06 -0.43
CA ASP A 252 2.18 -1.25 0.09
C ASP A 252 1.01 -1.67 -0.81
N ALA A 253 0.20 -0.70 -1.25
CA ALA A 253 -0.91 -0.94 -2.17
C ALA A 253 -0.45 -1.42 -3.56
N ASP A 254 0.64 -0.84 -4.10
CA ASP A 254 1.22 -1.25 -5.38
C ASP A 254 1.79 -2.67 -5.31
N GLN A 255 2.50 -3.00 -4.23
CA GLN A 255 3.03 -4.34 -3.99
C GLN A 255 1.89 -5.37 -3.87
N ALA A 256 0.86 -5.07 -3.06
CA ALA A 256 -0.29 -5.95 -2.88
C ALA A 256 -1.07 -6.17 -4.19
N LEU A 257 -1.20 -5.13 -5.03
CA LEU A 257 -1.79 -5.26 -6.36
C LEU A 257 -0.92 -6.13 -7.27
N SER A 258 0.40 -5.89 -7.29
CA SER A 258 1.35 -6.63 -8.11
C SER A 258 1.35 -8.12 -7.79
N GLU A 259 1.45 -8.48 -6.50
CA GLU A 259 1.38 -9.86 -6.03
C GLU A 259 0.07 -10.56 -6.40
N LYS A 260 -1.02 -9.80 -6.48
CA LYS A 260 -2.31 -10.32 -6.92
C LYS A 260 -2.30 -10.63 -8.42
N LEU A 261 -1.86 -9.68 -9.25
CA LEU A 261 -1.79 -9.83 -10.71
C LEU A 261 -0.76 -10.89 -11.14
N GLN A 262 0.25 -11.16 -10.31
CA GLN A 262 1.16 -12.30 -10.50
C GLN A 262 0.47 -13.66 -10.41
N LYS A 263 -0.65 -13.77 -9.69
CA LYS A 263 -1.33 -15.04 -9.38
C LYS A 263 -2.67 -15.21 -10.08
N CYS A 264 -3.31 -14.12 -10.51
CA CYS A 264 -4.63 -14.17 -11.14
C CYS A 264 -4.59 -13.69 -12.60
N LYS A 265 -5.54 -14.19 -13.40
CA LYS A 265 -5.78 -13.64 -14.74
C LYS A 265 -6.44 -12.27 -14.64
N PHE A 266 -6.04 -11.37 -15.53
CA PHE A 266 -6.52 -9.99 -15.57
C PHE A 266 -6.56 -9.46 -17.01
N SER A 267 -7.20 -8.31 -17.18
CA SER A 267 -7.18 -7.54 -18.41
C SER A 267 -6.64 -6.14 -18.15
N ILE A 268 -6.10 -5.49 -19.17
CA ILE A 268 -5.60 -4.12 -19.08
C ILE A 268 -6.54 -3.20 -19.86
N LEU A 269 -6.94 -2.09 -19.24
CA LEU A 269 -7.60 -0.98 -19.90
C LEU A 269 -6.58 0.15 -20.07
N LEU A 270 -6.47 0.67 -21.29
CA LEU A 270 -5.60 1.80 -21.63
C LEU A 270 -6.45 3.00 -22.02
N ASP A 271 -6.11 4.15 -21.46
CA ASP A 271 -6.68 5.43 -21.85
C ASP A 271 -5.58 6.49 -21.88
N GLU A 272 -5.63 7.36 -22.87
CA GLU A 272 -4.64 8.40 -23.09
C GLU A 272 -5.25 9.77 -22.86
N SER A 273 -4.53 10.64 -22.16
CA SER A 273 -4.92 12.03 -21.99
C SER A 273 -3.72 12.94 -22.15
N THR A 274 -3.95 14.13 -22.69
CA THR A 274 -2.96 15.21 -22.73
C THR A 274 -3.35 16.27 -21.72
N ASP A 275 -2.43 16.62 -20.83
CA ASP A 275 -2.67 17.62 -19.81
C ASP A 275 -2.45 19.05 -20.33
N LYS A 276 -2.66 20.05 -19.45
CA LYS A 276 -2.50 21.48 -19.80
C LYS A 276 -1.05 21.87 -20.10
N SER A 277 -0.08 21.09 -19.63
CA SER A 277 1.34 21.23 -19.94
C SER A 277 1.75 20.53 -21.24
N VAL A 278 0.78 20.01 -22.00
CA VAL A 278 1.01 19.27 -23.26
C VAL A 278 1.78 17.96 -23.03
N VAL A 279 1.78 17.46 -21.79
CA VAL A 279 2.32 16.16 -21.47
C VAL A 279 1.24 15.12 -21.74
N LYS A 280 1.56 14.14 -22.58
CA LYS A 280 0.67 13.01 -22.84
C LYS A 280 0.98 11.88 -21.86
N SER A 281 -0.07 11.41 -21.20
CA SER A 281 0.01 10.34 -20.22
C SER A 281 -0.99 9.24 -20.56
N MET A 282 -0.56 8.00 -20.40
CA MET A 282 -1.35 6.80 -20.57
C MET A 282 -1.67 6.22 -19.20
N ALA A 283 -2.97 6.17 -18.86
CA ALA A 283 -3.46 5.46 -17.71
C ALA A 283 -3.55 3.96 -18.03
N VAL A 284 -2.90 3.15 -17.20
CA VAL A 284 -2.93 1.68 -17.29
C VAL A 284 -3.74 1.17 -16.11
N VAL A 285 -4.90 0.59 -16.39
CA VAL A 285 -5.82 0.06 -15.36
C VAL A 285 -5.92 -1.45 -15.49
N ALA A 286 -5.64 -2.17 -14.41
CA ALA A 286 -5.85 -3.61 -14.33
C ALA A 286 -7.29 -3.93 -13.89
N ARG A 287 -7.99 -4.74 -14.69
CA ARG A 287 -9.31 -5.29 -14.41
C ARG A 287 -9.19 -6.78 -14.09
N PHE A 288 -9.63 -7.20 -12.91
CA PHE A 288 -9.52 -8.60 -12.48
C PHE A 288 -10.68 -9.01 -11.56
N TRP A 289 -10.94 -10.31 -11.48
CA TRP A 289 -11.87 -10.86 -10.49
C TRP A 289 -11.23 -10.86 -9.10
N CYS A 290 -11.91 -10.26 -8.11
CA CYS A 290 -11.47 -10.26 -6.73
C CYS A 290 -12.26 -11.31 -5.93
N PRO A 291 -11.65 -12.46 -5.56
CA PRO A 291 -12.34 -13.52 -4.82
C PRO A 291 -12.88 -13.03 -3.45
N GLN A 292 -12.13 -12.14 -2.79
CA GLN A 292 -12.49 -11.62 -1.46
C GLN A 292 -13.75 -10.76 -1.52
N LEU A 293 -13.90 -9.94 -2.58
CA LEU A 293 -15.05 -9.05 -2.74
C LEU A 293 -16.16 -9.66 -3.61
N LYS A 294 -15.94 -10.85 -4.18
CA LYS A 294 -16.82 -11.55 -5.12
C LYS A 294 -17.32 -10.63 -6.25
N ARG A 295 -16.42 -9.82 -6.80
CA ARG A 295 -16.72 -8.90 -7.91
C ARG A 295 -15.50 -8.61 -8.75
N VAL A 296 -15.75 -8.16 -9.99
CA VAL A 296 -14.72 -7.55 -10.83
C VAL A 296 -14.28 -6.24 -10.20
N CYS A 297 -12.97 -6.00 -10.18
CA CYS A 297 -12.34 -4.81 -9.65
C CYS A 297 -11.43 -4.19 -10.69
N ASP A 298 -11.51 -2.86 -10.80
CA ASP A 298 -10.62 -2.05 -11.61
C ASP A 298 -9.65 -1.32 -10.67
N ARG A 299 -8.35 -1.40 -10.93
CA ARG A 299 -7.30 -0.74 -10.15
C ARG A 299 -6.29 -0.10 -11.08
N LEU A 300 -5.95 1.16 -10.80
CA LEU A 300 -4.87 1.84 -11.51
C LEU A 300 -3.57 1.08 -11.23
N LEU A 301 -2.94 0.60 -12.30
CA LEU A 301 -1.64 -0.04 -12.26
C LEU A 301 -0.53 0.99 -12.52
N GLY A 302 -0.79 2.01 -13.33
CA GLY A 302 0.18 3.08 -13.55
C GLY A 302 -0.39 4.24 -14.32
N LEU A 303 0.27 5.38 -14.19
CA LEU A 303 0.11 6.53 -15.06
C LEU A 303 1.48 6.79 -15.67
N VAL A 304 1.63 6.50 -16.96
CA VAL A 304 2.92 6.52 -17.66
C VAL A 304 2.93 7.68 -18.64
N GLU A 305 3.94 8.54 -18.57
CA GLU A 305 4.15 9.57 -19.59
C GLU A 305 4.62 8.92 -20.89
N VAL A 306 3.93 9.23 -21.99
CA VAL A 306 4.23 8.71 -23.32
C VAL A 306 4.55 9.90 -24.24
N PRO A 307 5.81 10.05 -24.69
CA PRO A 307 6.19 11.19 -25.53
C PRO A 307 5.50 11.18 -26.90
N SER A 308 5.08 10.00 -27.36
CA SER A 308 4.27 9.83 -28.56
C SER A 308 3.35 8.62 -28.40
N ALA A 309 2.11 8.75 -28.87
CA ALA A 309 1.08 7.71 -28.84
C ALA A 309 1.22 6.77 -30.04
N THR A 310 2.38 6.14 -30.21
CA THR A 310 2.54 5.06 -31.18
C THR A 310 2.29 3.72 -30.50
N ALA A 311 1.78 2.74 -31.26
CA ALA A 311 1.50 1.41 -30.76
C ALA A 311 2.74 0.76 -30.10
N GLN A 312 3.93 0.97 -30.67
CA GLN A 312 5.19 0.43 -30.17
C GLN A 312 5.58 1.04 -28.82
N ILE A 313 5.45 2.36 -28.67
CA ILE A 313 5.78 3.05 -27.41
C ILE A 313 4.80 2.64 -26.31
N MET A 314 3.50 2.65 -26.62
CA MET A 314 2.47 2.22 -25.66
C MET A 314 2.70 0.78 -25.18
N LYS A 315 2.92 -0.16 -26.11
CA LYS A 315 3.22 -1.54 -25.75
C LYS A 315 4.49 -1.63 -24.90
N GLY A 316 5.56 -0.96 -25.32
CA GLY A 316 6.84 -0.97 -24.62
C GLY A 316 6.73 -0.47 -23.18
N GLU A 317 5.97 0.61 -22.95
CA GLU A 317 5.74 1.13 -21.61
C GLU A 317 4.86 0.21 -20.76
N VAL A 318 3.83 -0.42 -21.34
CA VAL A 318 3.04 -1.45 -20.62
C VAL A 318 3.92 -2.65 -20.25
N ASP A 319 4.73 -3.14 -21.18
CA ASP A 319 5.63 -4.27 -20.96
C ASP A 319 6.67 -3.98 -19.88
N LYS A 320 7.25 -2.79 -19.92
CA LYS A 320 8.17 -2.29 -18.89
C LYS A 320 7.49 -2.21 -17.53
N LEU A 321 6.26 -1.67 -17.48
CA LEU A 321 5.47 -1.55 -16.27
C LEU A 321 5.16 -2.91 -15.62
N LEU A 322 4.85 -3.92 -16.44
CA LEU A 322 4.63 -5.30 -15.98
C LEU A 322 5.94 -5.95 -15.52
N SER A 323 7.02 -5.76 -16.29
CA SER A 323 8.35 -6.32 -16.00
C SER A 323 8.92 -5.81 -14.67
N VAL A 324 8.86 -4.49 -14.42
CA VAL A 324 9.34 -3.87 -13.16
C VAL A 324 8.62 -4.45 -11.94
N ARG A 325 7.38 -4.90 -12.08
CA ARG A 325 6.56 -5.49 -11.00
C ARG A 325 6.55 -7.01 -11.00
N ASN A 326 7.38 -7.64 -11.84
CA ASN A 326 7.43 -9.08 -12.02
C ASN A 326 6.06 -9.71 -12.34
N ILE A 327 5.17 -8.97 -13.03
CA ILE A 327 3.84 -9.46 -13.41
C ILE A 327 3.97 -10.27 -14.72
N PRO A 328 3.63 -11.57 -14.74
CA PRO A 328 3.72 -12.39 -15.95
C PRO A 328 2.73 -11.91 -17.01
N LYS A 329 3.20 -11.71 -18.25
CA LYS A 329 2.36 -11.26 -19.37
C LYS A 329 1.29 -12.30 -19.71
N GLU A 330 1.56 -13.57 -19.44
CA GLU A 330 0.68 -14.73 -19.67
C GLU A 330 -0.58 -14.68 -18.78
N ASN A 331 -0.57 -13.86 -17.72
CA ASN A 331 -1.75 -13.59 -16.91
C ASN A 331 -2.64 -12.50 -17.49
N CYS A 332 -2.13 -11.68 -18.41
CA CYS A 332 -2.94 -10.73 -19.15
C CYS A 332 -3.69 -11.45 -20.28
N ILE A 333 -5.00 -11.60 -20.10
CA ILE A 333 -5.88 -12.33 -21.03
C ILE A 333 -6.70 -11.40 -21.92
N GLY A 334 -6.65 -10.09 -21.67
CA GLY A 334 -7.38 -9.15 -22.51
C GLY A 334 -6.93 -7.70 -22.38
N PHE A 335 -7.27 -6.92 -23.39
CA PHE A 335 -7.02 -5.49 -23.45
C PHE A 335 -8.27 -4.72 -23.87
N GLY A 336 -8.42 -3.50 -23.36
CA GLY A 336 -9.45 -2.56 -23.79
C GLY A 336 -8.89 -1.15 -23.99
N TRP A 337 -9.29 -0.49 -25.07
CA TRP A 337 -8.82 0.85 -25.46
C TRP A 337 -9.77 1.51 -26.47
N ASP A 338 -9.50 2.75 -26.86
CA ASP A 338 -10.27 3.44 -27.89
C ASP A 338 -10.17 2.78 -29.29
N ASN A 339 -11.05 3.19 -30.20
CA ASN A 339 -11.08 2.59 -31.54
C ASN A 339 -10.13 3.29 -32.52
N ALA A 340 -9.15 4.05 -32.04
CA ALA A 340 -8.22 4.74 -32.91
C ALA A 340 -7.44 3.75 -33.78
N SER A 341 -7.08 4.17 -34.99
CA SER A 341 -6.36 3.29 -35.92
C SER A 341 -4.99 2.85 -35.39
N VAL A 342 -4.35 3.64 -34.52
CA VAL A 342 -3.12 3.23 -33.81
C VAL A 342 -3.37 2.00 -32.92
N ASN A 343 -4.57 1.87 -32.35
CA ASN A 343 -4.89 0.82 -31.40
C ASN A 343 -5.51 -0.40 -32.07
N MET A 344 -6.45 -0.21 -32.99
CA MET A 344 -7.27 -1.29 -33.54
C MET A 344 -6.83 -1.84 -34.91
N ARG A 345 -5.85 -1.24 -35.58
CA ARG A 345 -5.41 -1.70 -36.91
C ARG A 345 -4.81 -3.12 -36.86
N GLU A 346 -5.21 -3.95 -37.81
CA GLU A 346 -4.89 -5.40 -37.81
C GLU A 346 -3.41 -5.73 -38.05
N VAL A 347 -2.65 -4.87 -38.75
CA VAL A 347 -1.26 -5.17 -39.14
C VAL A 347 -0.23 -4.42 -38.30
N THR A 348 -0.44 -3.12 -38.06
CA THR A 348 0.54 -2.25 -37.39
C THR A 348 0.00 -1.60 -36.11
N GLY A 349 -1.24 -1.91 -35.74
CA GLY A 349 -1.85 -1.36 -34.53
C GLY A 349 -1.43 -2.09 -33.27
N LEU A 350 -1.75 -1.51 -32.11
CA LEU A 350 -1.47 -2.09 -30.80
C LEU A 350 -2.07 -3.50 -30.66
N LYS A 351 -3.28 -3.72 -31.20
CA LYS A 351 -3.92 -5.04 -31.33
C LYS A 351 -3.02 -6.09 -31.99
N ALA A 352 -2.37 -5.74 -33.10
CA ALA A 352 -1.48 -6.64 -33.82
C ALA A 352 -0.25 -6.98 -32.94
N LEU A 353 0.32 -5.98 -32.29
CA LEU A 353 1.51 -6.13 -31.46
C LEU A 353 1.28 -6.98 -30.20
N VAL A 354 0.10 -6.89 -29.58
CA VAL A 354 -0.23 -7.75 -28.42
C VAL A 354 -0.57 -9.17 -28.85
N LYS A 355 -1.15 -9.35 -30.05
CA LYS A 355 -1.45 -10.69 -30.60
C LYS A 355 -0.20 -11.47 -31.01
N ILE A 356 0.89 -10.78 -31.34
CA ILE A 356 2.20 -11.43 -31.54
C ILE A 356 2.67 -12.11 -30.24
N ASP A 357 2.46 -11.48 -29.09
CA ASP A 357 2.88 -12.03 -27.79
C ASP A 357 1.92 -13.12 -27.30
N ASN A 358 0.61 -12.95 -27.54
CA ASN A 358 -0.41 -13.92 -27.17
C ASN A 358 -1.56 -13.90 -28.18
N LEU A 359 -1.63 -14.93 -29.03
CA LEU A 359 -2.65 -15.05 -30.08
C LEU A 359 -4.08 -15.12 -29.53
N TYR A 360 -4.25 -15.61 -28.30
CA TYR A 360 -5.56 -15.83 -27.66
C TYR A 360 -6.03 -14.63 -26.83
N VAL A 361 -5.31 -13.51 -26.86
CA VAL A 361 -5.70 -12.31 -26.11
C VAL A 361 -6.99 -11.70 -26.66
N ILE A 362 -7.91 -11.36 -25.76
CA ILE A 362 -9.19 -10.72 -26.12
C ILE A 362 -8.98 -9.21 -26.17
N VAL A 363 -9.23 -8.58 -27.32
CA VAL A 363 -9.15 -7.13 -27.48
C VAL A 363 -10.54 -6.56 -27.68
N VAL A 364 -10.93 -5.61 -26.84
CA VAL A 364 -12.24 -4.96 -26.88
C VAL A 364 -12.08 -3.46 -27.12
N GLY A 365 -12.69 -2.96 -28.18
CA GLY A 365 -12.76 -1.53 -28.45
C GLY A 365 -13.70 -0.78 -27.50
N CYS A 366 -13.49 0.52 -27.33
CA CYS A 366 -14.31 1.36 -26.46
C CYS A 366 -15.72 1.55 -27.04
N VAL A 367 -16.69 0.87 -26.43
CA VAL A 367 -18.12 0.99 -26.77
C VAL A 367 -18.60 2.43 -26.64
N CYS A 368 -18.15 3.15 -25.61
CA CYS A 368 -18.52 4.55 -25.41
C CYS A 368 -18.06 5.43 -26.59
N HIS A 369 -16.84 5.19 -27.10
CA HIS A 369 -16.33 5.92 -28.25
C HIS A 369 -17.11 5.55 -29.53
N SER A 370 -17.41 4.26 -29.74
CA SER A 370 -18.27 3.81 -30.84
C SER A 370 -19.63 4.49 -30.82
N LEU A 371 -20.30 4.53 -29.67
CA LEU A 371 -21.61 5.18 -29.52
C LEU A 371 -21.53 6.69 -29.76
N ALA A 372 -20.48 7.34 -29.25
CA ALA A 372 -20.24 8.76 -29.48
C ALA A 372 -20.02 9.07 -30.97
N LEU A 373 -19.27 8.24 -31.69
CA LEU A 373 -19.07 8.34 -33.14
C LEU A 373 -20.39 8.13 -33.90
N CYS A 374 -21.17 7.11 -33.55
CA CYS A 374 -22.48 6.87 -34.14
C CYS A 374 -23.40 8.08 -33.96
N ALA A 375 -23.52 8.61 -32.74
CA ALA A 375 -24.35 9.78 -32.46
C ALA A 375 -23.84 11.05 -33.18
N SER A 376 -22.53 11.28 -33.19
CA SER A 376 -21.89 12.40 -33.88
C SER A 376 -22.09 12.35 -35.40
N ASN A 377 -22.10 11.15 -35.99
CA ASN A 377 -22.41 11.00 -37.42
C ASN A 377 -23.91 11.16 -37.69
N ALA A 378 -24.78 10.60 -36.85
CA ALA A 378 -26.22 10.78 -36.99
C ALA A 378 -26.64 12.25 -36.83
N SER A 379 -25.97 13.02 -35.96
CA SER A 379 -26.28 14.45 -35.79
C SER A 379 -25.92 15.29 -37.01
N LYS A 380 -25.09 14.81 -37.95
CA LYS A 380 -24.81 15.53 -39.21
C LYS A 380 -26.01 15.54 -40.16
N GLU A 381 -26.94 14.62 -39.98
CA GLU A 381 -28.22 14.61 -40.72
C GLU A 381 -29.22 15.65 -40.17
N ILE A 382 -28.93 16.22 -38.99
CA ILE A 382 -29.71 17.32 -38.43
C ILE A 382 -29.28 18.61 -39.15
N PRO A 383 -30.24 19.45 -39.61
CA PRO A 383 -29.91 20.73 -40.25
C PRO A 383 -29.01 21.61 -39.37
N LEU A 384 -28.01 22.24 -39.99
CA LEU A 384 -26.99 23.03 -39.29
C LEU A 384 -27.61 24.18 -38.48
N GLU A 385 -28.73 24.72 -38.95
CA GLU A 385 -29.49 25.80 -38.33
C GLU A 385 -29.95 25.41 -36.91
N PHE A 386 -30.16 24.12 -36.65
CA PHE A 386 -30.53 23.65 -35.32
C PHE A 386 -29.35 23.74 -34.34
N ASP A 387 -28.16 23.32 -34.76
CA ASP A 387 -26.95 23.42 -33.94
C ASP A 387 -26.58 24.88 -33.65
N GLU A 388 -26.73 25.75 -34.65
CA GLU A 388 -26.57 27.21 -34.50
C GLU A 388 -27.59 27.77 -33.52
N PHE A 389 -28.88 27.45 -33.69
CA PHE A 389 -29.96 27.86 -32.80
C PHE A 389 -29.67 27.49 -31.34
N VAL A 390 -29.26 26.25 -31.08
CA VAL A 390 -28.96 25.78 -29.73
C VAL A 390 -27.80 26.57 -29.11
N ARG A 391 -26.74 26.85 -29.89
CA ARG A 391 -25.60 27.64 -29.44
C ARG A 391 -25.98 29.10 -29.20
N ASP A 392 -26.80 29.68 -30.05
CA ASP A 392 -27.23 31.08 -29.98
C ASP A 392 -28.14 31.35 -28.80
N VAL A 393 -29.10 30.47 -28.50
CA VAL A 393 -29.97 30.59 -27.31
C VAL A 393 -29.12 30.64 -26.04
N TYR A 394 -28.11 29.77 -25.93
CA TYR A 394 -27.18 29.79 -24.80
C TYR A 394 -26.38 31.10 -24.75
N ASN A 395 -25.73 31.48 -25.86
CA ASN A 395 -24.85 32.65 -25.93
C ASN A 395 -25.61 33.95 -25.67
N TYR A 396 -26.84 34.06 -26.17
CA TYR A 396 -27.71 35.22 -25.95
C TYR A 396 -27.95 35.42 -24.46
N ILE A 397 -28.43 34.39 -23.74
CA ILE A 397 -28.83 34.54 -22.34
C ILE A 397 -27.61 34.61 -21.41
N GLN A 398 -26.67 33.66 -21.50
CA GLN A 398 -25.66 33.43 -20.46
C GLN A 398 -24.56 34.50 -20.37
N HIS A 399 -24.40 35.34 -21.40
CA HIS A 399 -23.40 36.41 -21.40
C HIS A 399 -23.92 37.77 -20.92
N SER A 400 -25.18 37.87 -20.48
CA SER A 400 -25.75 39.11 -19.96
C SER A 400 -26.42 38.90 -18.59
N PRO A 401 -25.91 39.53 -17.52
CA PRO A 401 -26.56 39.48 -16.20
C PRO A 401 -28.03 39.93 -16.25
N LYS A 402 -28.34 40.94 -17.07
CA LYS A 402 -29.70 41.43 -17.29
C LYS A 402 -30.60 40.34 -17.91
N ARG A 403 -30.12 39.62 -18.93
CA ARG A 403 -30.90 38.56 -19.58
C ARG A 403 -31.02 37.32 -18.70
N ILE A 404 -30.01 37.00 -17.89
CA ILE A 404 -30.11 35.93 -16.89
C ILE A 404 -31.20 36.25 -15.85
N ALA A 405 -31.25 37.49 -15.35
CA ALA A 405 -32.27 37.92 -14.40
C ALA A 405 -33.69 37.88 -15.01
N ALA A 406 -33.85 38.42 -16.23
CA ALA A 406 -35.13 38.38 -16.94
C ALA A 406 -35.58 36.93 -17.25
N TYR A 407 -34.66 36.07 -17.68
CA TYR A 407 -34.95 34.66 -17.92
C TYR A 407 -35.42 33.94 -16.64
N ALA A 408 -34.80 34.22 -15.48
CA ALA A 408 -35.26 33.67 -14.20
C ALA A 408 -36.67 34.17 -13.81
N GLU A 409 -37.03 35.40 -14.16
CA GLU A 409 -38.38 35.93 -13.98
C GLU A 409 -39.39 35.22 -14.91
N PHE A 410 -39.04 35.03 -16.19
CA PHE A 410 -39.88 34.29 -17.14
C PHE A 410 -40.10 32.83 -16.74
N GLN A 411 -39.09 32.18 -16.15
CA GLN A 411 -39.25 30.87 -15.54
C GLN A 411 -40.29 30.88 -14.42
N GLY A 412 -40.27 31.90 -13.54
CA GLY A 412 -41.28 32.09 -12.51
C GLY A 412 -42.69 32.31 -13.06
N ILE A 413 -42.84 33.14 -14.10
CA ILE A 413 -44.13 33.43 -14.74
C ILE A 413 -44.74 32.18 -15.40
N THR A 414 -43.89 31.33 -15.98
CA THR A 414 -44.33 30.14 -16.73
C THR A 414 -44.39 28.86 -15.90
N ASP A 415 -44.17 28.95 -14.58
CA ASP A 415 -44.03 27.83 -13.65
C ASP A 415 -43.01 26.77 -14.13
N THR A 416 -41.93 27.26 -14.74
CA THR A 416 -40.82 26.44 -15.23
C THR A 416 -39.75 26.37 -14.14
N LYS A 417 -39.14 25.19 -13.94
CA LYS A 417 -38.05 25.02 -12.96
C LYS A 417 -36.90 25.99 -13.26
N ASN A 418 -36.43 26.68 -12.22
CA ASN A 418 -35.31 27.63 -12.32
C ASN A 418 -33.99 26.89 -12.56
N HIS A 419 -33.71 26.62 -13.83
CA HIS A 419 -32.50 25.97 -14.28
C HIS A 419 -31.77 26.82 -15.31
N ARG A 420 -30.44 26.81 -15.22
CA ARG A 420 -29.58 27.43 -16.22
C ARG A 420 -29.57 26.60 -17.51
N LEU A 421 -29.44 27.30 -18.63
CA LEU A 421 -29.18 26.64 -19.91
C LEU A 421 -27.82 25.95 -19.91
N LEU A 422 -27.73 24.86 -20.65
CA LEU A 422 -26.51 24.07 -20.80
C LEU A 422 -25.77 24.50 -22.07
N LYS A 423 -24.44 24.51 -22.02
CA LYS A 423 -23.60 24.75 -23.19
C LYS A 423 -23.31 23.42 -23.89
N VAL A 424 -23.41 23.39 -25.21
CA VAL A 424 -22.84 22.28 -25.99
C VAL A 424 -21.33 22.25 -25.74
N CYS A 425 -20.82 21.10 -25.33
CA CYS A 425 -19.42 20.92 -24.96
C CYS A 425 -18.79 19.91 -25.91
N ASP A 426 -17.78 20.34 -26.65
CA ASP A 426 -17.15 19.51 -27.69
C ASP A 426 -16.36 18.33 -27.08
N VAL A 427 -15.90 18.46 -25.83
CA VAL A 427 -15.11 17.43 -25.13
C VAL A 427 -15.98 16.40 -24.41
N ARG A 428 -17.25 16.74 -24.11
CA ARG A 428 -18.17 15.83 -23.43
C ARG A 428 -19.07 15.16 -24.47
N TRP A 429 -18.83 13.87 -24.71
CA TRP A 429 -19.65 13.08 -25.62
C TRP A 429 -21.13 13.20 -25.27
N LEU A 430 -21.97 13.25 -26.31
CA LEU A 430 -23.43 13.33 -26.20
C LEU A 430 -23.95 14.58 -25.46
N SER A 431 -23.16 15.66 -25.36
CA SER A 431 -23.61 16.89 -24.69
C SER A 431 -24.80 17.58 -25.36
N LEU A 432 -24.96 17.42 -26.68
CA LEU A 432 -26.06 17.99 -27.45
C LEU A 432 -27.42 17.52 -26.94
N GLU A 433 -27.60 16.22 -26.68
CA GLU A 433 -28.87 15.66 -26.17
C GLU A 433 -29.29 16.36 -24.87
N SER A 434 -28.38 16.49 -23.92
CA SER A 434 -28.65 17.16 -22.64
C SER A 434 -29.06 18.62 -22.84
N VAL A 435 -28.44 19.31 -23.81
CA VAL A 435 -28.75 20.70 -24.12
C VAL A 435 -30.13 20.82 -24.77
N VAL A 436 -30.46 19.94 -25.72
CA VAL A 436 -31.77 19.90 -26.36
C VAL A 436 -32.86 19.62 -25.33
N MET A 437 -32.67 18.63 -24.47
CA MET A 437 -33.61 18.32 -23.38
C MET A 437 -33.76 19.50 -22.43
N ARG A 438 -32.67 20.23 -22.11
CA ARG A 438 -32.73 21.46 -21.33
C ARG A 438 -33.54 22.56 -22.04
N ILE A 439 -33.37 22.75 -23.34
CA ILE A 439 -34.13 23.75 -24.12
C ILE A 439 -35.61 23.38 -24.15
N LEU A 440 -35.95 22.11 -24.37
CA LEU A 440 -37.33 21.64 -24.38
C LEU A 440 -38.01 21.81 -23.01
N GLU A 441 -37.30 21.49 -21.92
CA GLU A 441 -37.76 21.73 -20.55
C GLU A 441 -38.03 23.22 -20.31
N GLN A 442 -37.19 24.09 -20.86
CA GLN A 442 -37.21 25.53 -20.65
C GLN A 442 -38.00 26.30 -21.73
N TRP A 443 -38.63 25.58 -22.66
CA TRP A 443 -39.20 26.16 -23.88
C TRP A 443 -40.26 27.21 -23.60
N ARG A 444 -41.09 26.99 -22.57
CA ARG A 444 -42.14 27.94 -22.17
C ARG A 444 -41.55 29.28 -21.74
N ALA A 445 -40.51 29.25 -20.90
CA ALA A 445 -39.82 30.45 -20.42
C ALA A 445 -39.02 31.13 -21.53
N LEU A 446 -38.45 30.36 -22.47
CA LEU A 446 -37.68 30.90 -23.61
C LEU A 446 -38.54 31.57 -24.68
N LYS A 447 -39.84 31.27 -24.73
CA LYS A 447 -40.78 31.83 -25.71
C LYS A 447 -41.35 33.19 -25.29
N VAL A 448 -41.31 33.51 -23.99
CA VAL A 448 -41.72 34.81 -23.43
C VAL A 448 -40.65 35.85 -23.76
#